data_AF-D5E5N4-F1
#
_entry.id   AF-D5E5N4-F1
#
_cell.length_a   1.000
_cell.length_b   1.000
_cell.length_c   1.000
_cell.angle_alpha   90.00
_cell.angle_beta   90.00
_cell.angle_gamma   90.00
#
_symmetry.space_group_name_H-M   'P 1'
#
loop_
_entity.id
_entity.type
_entity.pdbx_description
1 polymer ?
#
loop_
_entity_poly.entity_id
_entity_poly.type
_entity_poly.pdbx_seq_one_letter_code
_entity_poly.pdbx_strand_id
1 'polypeptide(L)'
;MKKNKKLITLLQVWSAVSLPTFCLISCVKNTNDKDKSTNNKDNGTSTEEDNNKILPSEMKDKFNYFKTDKIINNNFNTFYQDLFDSATNEVPTVLISRNASQAYIALLLQMIGDLEISNGTSFANIENNDILLLVDQMTYNSKKTEKQKFNFKDILDKYKNDKQKDLAIYHNLNQIDPTKDVPYERFLTNKENGIDSLVELKTYLKKWLDKNNDQKFDFYIPELSWFETKDDTKLWDFITKHANKIIFITDGNALTWQDVSGTFNSYFDKLNNQISPIVPIQDLKKDIEKRYSTYAKETKQDKKLPKWLEEFKLDSKIRMYSWTNGSKNENNKITMNYSPVDFFALDQDMNLNGKVINSEKNIIGFEINDFSDLLISNASMYDKKKKNVIWSGSSLFISKDSNKRNEFRFNNLPHAKYELQNLIKAFQVKFPPSEYNWLFKLHPYFRDGEESLNYIKEIAPDITHPIVIKSSASIENIITYDIHQLKNGKEAFLFDKEDQKNINSIPKTTFIGGQPSTSLLSSVMHLISSSLNISLNQANRYINPANFPYPSSYHTITRDTTYVKPSVGKSINLKSLEKIYKDLIDAELFPTLDSFVSANDIIEKYLGKEKTINPFLK
;
A
#
# COMPACT_ATOMS: atom_id res chain seq x y z
N MET A 1 -4.36 -67.72 6.12
CA MET A 1 -4.62 -68.11 4.72
C MET A 1 -3.73 -67.25 3.81
N LYS A 2 -2.96 -67.93 2.93
CA LYS A 2 -2.29 -67.55 1.66
C LYS A 2 -2.22 -66.05 1.30
N LYS A 3 -1.18 -65.45 0.74
CA LYS A 3 0.22 -65.70 0.32
C LYS A 3 0.74 -64.28 -0.05
N ASN A 4 1.85 -63.77 0.46
CA ASN A 4 3.21 -63.86 -0.11
C ASN A 4 3.40 -63.35 -1.55
N LYS A 5 4.19 -62.26 -1.72
CA LYS A 5 5.41 -62.09 -2.59
C LYS A 5 5.58 -60.62 -3.01
N LYS A 6 6.65 -59.94 -2.58
CA LYS A 6 8.01 -59.82 -3.17
C LYS A 6 8.02 -58.98 -4.47
N LEU A 7 8.68 -57.82 -4.52
CA LEU A 7 10.14 -57.54 -4.54
C LEU A 7 10.66 -57.43 -5.99
N ILE A 8 11.57 -56.47 -6.20
CA ILE A 8 12.61 -56.35 -7.25
C ILE A 8 12.20 -55.66 -8.56
N THR A 9 12.99 -54.83 -9.25
CA THR A 9 14.17 -53.95 -9.06
C THR A 9 14.52 -53.50 -10.51
N LEU A 10 15.32 -52.43 -10.65
CA LEU A 10 16.31 -52.23 -11.72
C LEU A 10 15.76 -51.91 -13.14
N LEU A 11 16.39 -51.13 -14.02
CA LEU A 11 17.43 -50.10 -14.04
C LEU A 11 17.64 -49.78 -15.54
N GLN A 12 18.28 -48.65 -15.83
CA GLN A 12 19.05 -48.34 -17.06
C GLN A 12 18.32 -47.95 -18.34
N VAL A 13 18.86 -47.09 -19.21
CA VAL A 13 19.97 -46.09 -19.29
C VAL A 13 19.79 -45.46 -20.68
N TRP A 14 20.25 -44.22 -20.88
CA TRP A 14 21.03 -43.69 -22.02
C TRP A 14 20.95 -42.14 -21.90
N SER A 15 21.93 -41.45 -21.28
CA SER A 15 23.21 -40.98 -21.85
C SER A 15 23.03 -40.17 -23.15
N ALA A 16 23.63 -39.00 -23.41
CA ALA A 16 24.79 -38.35 -22.82
C ALA A 16 24.99 -36.94 -23.43
N VAL A 17 25.67 -36.05 -22.67
CA VAL A 17 26.73 -35.10 -23.10
C VAL A 17 26.34 -33.87 -23.96
N SER A 18 26.45 -32.67 -23.35
CA SER A 18 27.59 -31.77 -23.58
C SER A 18 27.50 -30.50 -22.71
N LEU A 19 28.48 -30.35 -21.81
CA LEU A 19 29.02 -29.08 -21.33
C LEU A 19 30.07 -28.63 -22.38
N PRO A 20 30.31 -27.32 -22.57
CA PRO A 20 31.26 -26.63 -21.72
C PRO A 20 30.90 -25.19 -21.31
N THR A 21 31.20 -24.93 -20.05
CA THR A 21 31.80 -23.73 -19.45
C THR A 21 32.23 -22.60 -20.40
N PHE A 22 31.81 -21.36 -20.12
CA PHE A 22 32.72 -20.21 -20.08
C PHE A 22 32.27 -19.21 -19.01
N CYS A 23 33.17 -18.96 -18.06
CA CYS A 23 33.19 -17.76 -17.23
C CYS A 23 33.31 -16.52 -18.13
N LEU A 24 32.73 -15.39 -17.73
CA LEU A 24 33.50 -14.15 -17.63
C LEU A 24 32.77 -13.14 -16.73
N ILE A 25 33.54 -12.72 -15.74
CA ILE A 25 33.37 -11.57 -14.85
C ILE A 25 33.45 -10.30 -15.70
N SER A 26 32.58 -9.33 -15.45
CA SER A 26 32.91 -7.93 -15.73
C SER A 26 32.31 -7.02 -14.67
N CYS A 27 33.18 -6.67 -13.72
CA CYS A 27 33.08 -5.45 -12.92
C CYS A 27 33.00 -4.24 -13.86
N VAL A 28 32.06 -3.32 -13.64
CA VAL A 28 32.18 -1.95 -14.15
C VAL A 28 32.63 -1.09 -12.99
N LYS A 29 33.94 -0.78 -13.03
CA LYS A 29 34.61 0.19 -12.18
C LYS A 29 34.43 1.56 -12.85
N ASN A 30 33.86 2.50 -12.10
CA ASN A 30 33.90 3.92 -12.43
C ASN A 30 35.36 4.40 -12.42
N THR A 31 35.80 5.01 -13.51
CA THR A 31 36.93 5.93 -13.52
C THR A 31 36.62 7.13 -14.41
N ASN A 32 36.56 8.30 -13.78
CA ASN A 32 36.81 9.58 -14.42
C ASN A 32 38.20 9.55 -15.08
N ASP A 33 38.35 10.13 -16.27
CA ASP A 33 39.28 11.24 -16.45
C ASP A 33 39.18 11.94 -17.82
N LYS A 34 39.69 13.17 -17.79
CA LYS A 34 39.55 14.29 -18.71
C LYS A 34 40.35 14.23 -20.02
N ASP A 35 39.92 15.11 -20.94
CA ASP A 35 40.69 15.89 -21.93
C ASP A 35 41.48 15.17 -23.05
N LYS A 36 41.07 15.38 -24.32
CA LYS A 36 41.69 16.35 -25.25
C LYS A 36 41.13 16.27 -26.68
N SER A 37 41.02 17.45 -27.28
CA SER A 37 40.71 17.75 -28.68
C SER A 37 41.68 17.14 -29.70
N THR A 38 41.17 16.80 -30.89
CA THR A 38 41.82 17.18 -32.16
C THR A 38 40.81 17.18 -33.31
N ASN A 39 40.85 18.27 -34.08
CA ASN A 39 40.14 18.50 -35.34
C ASN A 39 40.55 17.48 -36.42
N ASN A 40 39.59 17.12 -37.29
CA ASN A 40 39.85 17.01 -38.72
C ASN A 40 38.58 17.22 -39.56
N LYS A 41 38.76 17.95 -40.67
CA LYS A 41 37.75 18.40 -41.64
C LYS A 41 37.50 17.36 -42.74
N ASP A 42 36.25 17.40 -43.23
CA ASP A 42 35.74 17.22 -44.60
C ASP A 42 36.12 15.97 -45.44
N ASN A 43 35.11 15.15 -45.77
CA ASN A 43 34.48 15.19 -47.11
C ASN A 43 33.37 14.12 -47.30
N GLY A 44 32.21 14.55 -47.82
CA GLY A 44 31.46 13.84 -48.87
C GLY A 44 30.33 12.86 -48.50
N THR A 45 29.08 13.32 -48.68
CA THR A 45 27.92 12.64 -49.37
C THR A 45 27.63 11.17 -49.04
N SER A 46 26.42 10.69 -48.69
CA SER A 46 25.05 11.13 -49.03
C SER A 46 24.02 10.32 -48.21
N THR A 47 22.86 10.96 -47.95
CA THR A 47 21.52 10.36 -47.76
C THR A 47 21.31 9.30 -46.68
N GLU A 48 20.84 9.74 -45.52
CA GLU A 48 19.69 9.13 -44.83
C GLU A 48 19.01 10.24 -44.00
N GLU A 49 17.83 10.65 -44.44
CA GLU A 49 17.06 11.74 -43.85
C GLU A 49 16.62 11.39 -42.43
N ASP A 50 17.11 12.21 -41.50
CA ASP A 50 16.64 12.39 -40.14
C ASP A 50 15.10 12.52 -40.07
N ASN A 51 14.45 11.49 -39.56
CA ASN A 51 13.12 11.58 -38.95
C ASN A 51 13.18 11.98 -37.47
N ASN A 52 14.19 12.74 -37.07
CA ASN A 52 14.20 13.44 -35.79
C ASN A 52 13.30 14.67 -35.88
N LYS A 53 11.99 14.45 -35.77
CA LYS A 53 11.05 15.49 -35.35
C LYS A 53 11.48 15.98 -33.97
N ILE A 54 12.23 17.07 -33.96
CA ILE A 54 12.42 17.92 -32.79
C ILE A 54 11.02 18.31 -32.33
N LEU A 55 10.56 17.68 -31.24
CA LEU A 55 9.31 18.02 -30.58
C LEU A 55 9.40 19.45 -30.02
N PRO A 56 8.31 20.25 -30.10
CA PRO A 56 8.28 21.59 -29.54
C PRO A 56 8.67 21.58 -28.05
N SER A 57 9.49 22.55 -27.63
CA SER A 57 9.90 22.76 -26.23
C SER A 57 8.72 22.83 -25.25
N GLU A 58 7.53 23.17 -25.72
CA GLU A 58 6.28 23.26 -24.94
C GLU A 58 5.79 21.93 -24.34
N MET A 59 6.24 20.77 -24.84
CA MET A 59 5.89 19.48 -24.22
C MET A 59 6.79 19.11 -23.03
N LYS A 60 8.03 19.61 -22.98
CA LYS A 60 8.96 19.32 -21.87
C LYS A 60 8.49 19.88 -20.53
N ASP A 61 7.68 20.94 -20.54
CA ASP A 61 7.29 21.64 -19.31
C ASP A 61 5.96 21.17 -18.67
N LYS A 62 5.15 20.37 -19.37
CA LYS A 62 3.79 20.04 -18.88
C LYS A 62 3.73 19.04 -17.72
N PHE A 63 4.81 18.33 -17.42
CA PHE A 63 4.85 17.32 -16.36
C PHE A 63 6.04 17.46 -15.40
N ASN A 64 6.84 18.51 -15.53
CA ASN A 64 7.95 18.81 -14.63
C ASN A 64 7.44 19.60 -13.42
N TYR A 65 6.87 18.90 -12.45
CA TYR A 65 6.38 19.49 -11.21
C TYR A 65 7.45 19.52 -10.11
N PHE A 66 8.49 18.72 -10.25
CA PHE A 66 9.61 18.66 -9.30
C PHE A 66 10.81 19.41 -9.87
N LYS A 67 11.46 20.22 -9.03
CA LYS A 67 12.69 20.94 -9.39
C LYS A 67 13.86 19.99 -9.71
N THR A 68 13.83 18.79 -9.13
CA THR A 68 14.85 17.75 -9.34
C THR A 68 14.20 16.45 -9.77
N ASP A 69 14.84 15.71 -10.67
CA ASP A 69 14.45 14.36 -11.09
C ASP A 69 14.77 13.32 -10.00
N LYS A 70 14.14 13.47 -8.84
CA LYS A 70 14.32 12.59 -7.69
C LYS A 70 13.64 11.25 -7.93
N ILE A 71 14.37 10.16 -7.74
CA ILE A 71 13.81 8.80 -7.68
C ILE A 71 13.51 8.49 -6.22
N ILE A 72 12.33 7.94 -5.94
CA ILE A 72 12.01 7.46 -4.60
C ILE A 72 12.86 6.21 -4.31
N ASN A 73 13.82 6.35 -3.40
CA ASN A 73 14.59 5.23 -2.88
C ASN A 73 14.06 4.84 -1.49
N ASN A 74 13.15 3.87 -1.47
CA ASN A 74 12.61 3.36 -0.21
C ASN A 74 13.63 2.42 0.44
N ASN A 75 14.21 2.86 1.55
CA ASN A 75 15.06 2.01 2.37
C ASN A 75 14.20 1.28 3.41
N PHE A 76 14.02 -0.03 3.21
CA PHE A 76 13.23 -0.89 4.09
C PHE A 76 14.06 -1.58 5.19
N ASN A 77 15.34 -1.22 5.36
CA ASN A 77 16.24 -1.90 6.31
C ASN A 77 15.67 -1.93 7.73
N THR A 78 15.14 -0.81 8.22
CA THR A 78 14.56 -0.75 9.58
C THR A 78 13.40 -1.74 9.72
N PHE A 79 12.52 -1.81 8.70
CA PHE A 79 11.40 -2.76 8.68
C PHE A 79 11.90 -4.21 8.65
N TYR A 80 12.90 -4.53 7.83
CA TYR A 80 13.48 -5.88 7.76
C TYR A 80 14.18 -6.29 9.05
N GLN A 81 14.90 -5.36 9.70
CA GLN A 81 15.48 -5.60 11.02
C GLN A 81 14.39 -5.87 12.06
N ASP A 82 13.29 -5.12 12.02
CA ASP A 82 12.17 -5.32 12.93
C ASP A 82 11.45 -6.65 12.72
N LEU A 83 11.22 -7.00 11.46
CA LEU A 83 10.67 -8.26 11.03
C LEU A 83 11.50 -9.43 11.55
N PHE A 84 12.81 -9.38 11.30
CA PHE A 84 13.73 -10.41 11.75
C PHE A 84 13.81 -10.49 13.28
N ASP A 85 13.83 -9.34 13.96
CA ASP A 85 13.83 -9.28 15.42
C ASP A 85 12.58 -9.96 16.01
N SER A 86 11.38 -9.58 15.55
CA SER A 86 10.14 -10.22 15.99
C SER A 86 10.10 -11.71 15.68
N ALA A 87 10.60 -12.12 14.51
CA ALA A 87 10.58 -13.52 14.10
C ALA A 87 11.52 -14.44 14.88
N THR A 88 12.50 -13.89 15.60
CA THR A 88 13.57 -14.68 16.21
C THR A 88 13.77 -14.41 17.69
N ASN A 89 13.03 -13.45 18.28
CA ASN A 89 13.07 -13.17 19.71
C ASN A 89 12.17 -14.14 20.50
N GLU A 90 12.01 -13.91 21.81
CA GLU A 90 11.22 -14.79 22.70
C GLU A 90 9.87 -14.23 23.13
N VAL A 91 9.38 -13.19 22.44
CA VAL A 91 8.11 -12.53 22.79
C VAL A 91 7.06 -12.74 21.71
N PRO A 92 5.75 -12.79 22.05
CA PRO A 92 4.72 -12.89 21.04
C PRO A 92 4.52 -11.57 20.30
N THR A 93 4.16 -11.66 19.03
CA THR A 93 3.81 -10.52 18.19
C THR A 93 2.30 -10.27 18.25
N VAL A 94 1.88 -9.05 18.58
CA VAL A 94 0.47 -8.62 18.64
C VAL A 94 0.22 -7.59 17.55
N LEU A 95 -0.52 -8.00 16.52
CA LEU A 95 -0.88 -7.19 15.36
C LEU A 95 -2.33 -6.71 15.51
N ILE A 96 -2.52 -5.41 15.71
CA ILE A 96 -3.84 -4.80 15.74
C ILE A 96 -4.11 -4.22 14.35
N SER A 97 -5.20 -4.59 13.69
CA SER A 97 -5.52 -4.02 12.37
C SER A 97 -6.55 -2.90 12.43
N ARG A 98 -6.67 -2.19 11.32
CA ARG A 98 -7.66 -1.14 11.02
C ARG A 98 -8.04 -1.28 9.55
N ASN A 99 -9.26 -0.86 9.17
CA ASN A 99 -9.72 -0.95 7.79
C ASN A 99 -9.09 0.08 6.83
N ALA A 100 -7.77 0.04 6.68
CA ALA A 100 -6.98 0.88 5.79
C ALA A 100 -5.99 -0.01 5.00
N SER A 101 -5.81 0.26 3.70
CA SER A 101 -4.96 -0.57 2.83
C SER A 101 -3.53 -0.65 3.34
N GLN A 102 -2.97 0.49 3.72
CA GLN A 102 -1.61 0.61 4.21
C GLN A 102 -1.38 -0.16 5.51
N ALA A 103 -2.31 -0.03 6.45
CA ALA A 103 -2.28 -0.80 7.69
C ALA A 103 -2.33 -2.31 7.40
N TYR A 104 -3.27 -2.76 6.56
CA TYR A 104 -3.36 -4.19 6.23
C TYR A 104 -2.11 -4.73 5.56
N ILE A 105 -1.61 -4.08 4.50
CA ILE A 105 -0.46 -4.58 3.75
C ILE A 105 0.77 -4.66 4.67
N ALA A 106 1.07 -3.62 5.44
CA ALA A 106 2.23 -3.64 6.32
C ALA A 106 2.11 -4.72 7.42
N LEU A 107 0.93 -4.90 8.02
CA LEU A 107 0.70 -5.92 9.05
C LEU A 107 0.72 -7.34 8.48
N LEU A 108 0.18 -7.55 7.27
CA LEU A 108 0.20 -8.85 6.60
C LEU A 108 1.62 -9.22 6.19
N LEU A 109 2.39 -8.28 5.62
CA LEU A 109 3.79 -8.48 5.30
C LEU A 109 4.63 -8.79 6.55
N GLN A 110 4.37 -8.08 7.64
CA GLN A 110 4.99 -8.37 8.93
C GLN A 110 4.63 -9.79 9.41
N MET A 111 3.35 -10.14 9.45
CA MET A 111 2.88 -11.46 9.89
C MET A 111 3.47 -12.60 9.06
N ILE A 112 3.39 -12.49 7.74
CA ILE A 112 3.84 -13.53 6.81
C ILE A 112 5.36 -13.67 6.88
N GLY A 113 6.10 -12.56 6.83
CA GLY A 113 7.55 -12.60 6.91
C GLY A 113 8.02 -13.20 8.24
N ASP A 114 7.36 -12.85 9.34
CA ASP A 114 7.62 -13.38 10.68
C ASP A 114 7.46 -14.92 10.70
N LEU A 115 6.31 -15.40 10.22
CA LEU A 115 6.02 -16.84 10.11
C LEU A 115 7.01 -17.59 9.20
N GLU A 116 7.38 -17.03 8.05
CA GLU A 116 8.27 -17.70 7.10
C GLU A 116 9.74 -17.70 7.51
N ILE A 117 10.18 -16.69 8.28
CA ILE A 117 11.53 -16.64 8.86
C ILE A 117 11.67 -17.68 9.98
N SER A 118 10.69 -17.79 10.88
CA SER A 118 10.77 -18.76 11.96
C SER A 118 10.63 -20.20 11.45
N ASN A 119 9.84 -20.44 10.40
CA ASN A 119 9.48 -21.77 9.93
C ASN A 119 10.70 -22.66 9.58
N GLY A 120 10.77 -23.84 10.20
CA GLY A 120 11.84 -24.83 9.98
C GLY A 120 13.19 -24.45 10.60
N THR A 121 13.22 -23.48 11.51
CA THR A 121 14.41 -23.06 12.26
C THR A 121 14.23 -23.34 13.76
N SER A 122 15.29 -23.20 14.56
CA SER A 122 15.19 -23.28 16.01
C SER A 122 14.22 -22.25 16.59
N PHE A 123 14.05 -21.11 15.91
CA PHE A 123 13.15 -20.04 16.34
C PHE A 123 11.68 -20.44 16.26
N ALA A 124 11.33 -21.41 15.41
CA ALA A 124 10.00 -21.97 15.41
C ALA A 124 9.64 -22.56 16.77
N ASN A 125 10.59 -23.09 17.55
CA ASN A 125 10.28 -23.83 18.79
C ASN A 125 10.33 -22.95 20.06
N ILE A 126 10.37 -21.63 19.90
CA ILE A 126 10.38 -20.72 21.06
C ILE A 126 8.98 -20.68 21.64
N GLU A 127 8.79 -21.21 22.85
CA GLU A 127 7.48 -21.43 23.51
C GLU A 127 6.57 -20.20 23.63
N ASN A 128 7.09 -18.99 23.37
CA ASN A 128 6.36 -17.73 23.47
C ASN A 128 6.50 -16.82 22.24
N ASN A 129 7.01 -17.27 21.09
CA ASN A 129 7.05 -16.47 19.86
C ASN A 129 5.82 -16.73 18.97
N ASP A 130 4.63 -16.62 19.56
CA ASP A 130 3.35 -16.78 18.86
C ASP A 130 2.96 -15.48 18.14
N ILE A 131 2.05 -15.55 17.17
CA ILE A 131 1.47 -14.36 16.54
C ILE A 131 -0.03 -14.26 16.81
N LEU A 132 -0.46 -13.08 17.25
CA LEU A 132 -1.85 -12.71 17.44
C LEU A 132 -2.23 -11.62 16.44
N LEU A 133 -3.12 -11.93 15.50
CA LEU A 133 -3.75 -10.93 14.64
C LEU A 133 -5.17 -10.62 15.12
N LEU A 134 -5.40 -9.35 15.44
CA LEU A 134 -6.71 -8.81 15.76
C LEU A 134 -7.26 -8.10 14.52
N VAL A 135 -8.38 -8.61 13.97
CA VAL A 135 -8.97 -8.13 12.72
C VAL A 135 -10.46 -7.85 12.82
N ASP A 136 -10.92 -6.86 12.06
CA ASP A 136 -12.33 -6.47 12.00
C ASP A 136 -13.22 -7.60 11.45
N GLN A 137 -14.35 -7.83 12.11
CA GLN A 137 -15.28 -8.92 11.81
C GLN A 137 -15.89 -8.81 10.40
N MET A 138 -16.00 -7.59 9.88
CA MET A 138 -16.50 -7.35 8.53
C MET A 138 -15.42 -7.63 7.47
N THR A 139 -14.15 -7.65 7.88
CA THR A 139 -13.01 -7.94 7.01
C THR A 139 -12.73 -9.44 6.91
N TYR A 140 -12.76 -10.14 8.05
CA TYR A 140 -12.59 -11.58 8.16
C TYR A 140 -13.54 -12.12 9.23
N ASN A 141 -14.11 -13.31 9.04
CA ASN A 141 -14.97 -13.96 10.04
C ASN A 141 -14.94 -15.49 9.87
N SER A 142 -14.25 -16.19 10.75
CA SER A 142 -14.08 -17.65 10.68
C SER A 142 -15.38 -18.46 10.53
N LYS A 143 -16.53 -17.90 10.92
CA LYS A 143 -17.84 -18.57 10.93
C LYS A 143 -18.69 -18.33 9.67
N LYS A 144 -18.31 -17.40 8.78
CA LYS A 144 -19.09 -17.08 7.58
C LYS A 144 -18.54 -17.80 6.34
N THR A 145 -19.44 -18.29 5.49
CA THR A 145 -19.15 -18.96 4.20
C THR A 145 -19.13 -18.01 2.99
N GLU A 146 -19.47 -16.74 3.18
CA GLU A 146 -19.47 -15.71 2.12
C GLU A 146 -18.04 -15.27 1.75
N LYS A 147 -17.87 -14.63 0.58
CA LYS A 147 -16.57 -14.06 0.13
C LYS A 147 -16.10 -12.98 1.11
N GLN A 148 -15.03 -13.26 1.84
CA GLN A 148 -14.35 -12.32 2.74
C GLN A 148 -13.24 -11.57 2.01
N LYS A 149 -12.75 -10.49 2.62
CA LYS A 149 -11.65 -9.72 2.03
C LYS A 149 -10.35 -10.52 2.04
N PHE A 150 -10.08 -11.23 3.14
CA PHE A 150 -8.89 -12.06 3.31
C PHE A 150 -9.25 -13.52 3.55
N ASN A 151 -8.48 -14.42 2.96
CA ASN A 151 -8.57 -15.86 3.13
C ASN A 151 -7.35 -16.39 3.91
N PHE A 152 -7.47 -16.47 5.23
CA PHE A 152 -6.40 -17.01 6.07
C PHE A 152 -6.37 -18.53 6.16
N LYS A 153 -7.22 -19.26 5.42
CA LYS A 153 -7.34 -20.71 5.58
C LYS A 153 -6.00 -21.43 5.41
N ASP A 154 -5.31 -21.17 4.30
CA ASP A 154 -4.09 -21.91 3.97
C ASP A 154 -2.97 -21.66 4.99
N ILE A 155 -2.81 -20.41 5.43
CA ILE A 155 -1.79 -20.07 6.42
C ILE A 155 -2.17 -20.63 7.80
N LEU A 156 -3.44 -20.56 8.19
CA LEU A 156 -3.90 -21.19 9.43
C LEU A 156 -3.68 -22.70 9.38
N ASP A 157 -4.06 -23.40 8.31
CA ASP A 157 -3.89 -24.84 8.20
C ASP A 157 -2.40 -25.25 8.20
N LYS A 158 -1.53 -24.43 7.61
CA LYS A 158 -0.06 -24.62 7.64
C LYS A 158 0.50 -24.54 9.05
N TYR A 159 0.03 -23.61 9.89
CA TYR A 159 0.59 -23.35 11.22
C TYR A 159 -0.24 -23.92 12.39
N LYS A 160 -1.47 -24.42 12.17
CA LYS A 160 -2.39 -24.95 13.20
C LYS A 160 -1.95 -26.28 13.83
N ASN A 161 -1.15 -27.06 13.11
CA ASN A 161 -0.65 -28.37 13.59
C ASN A 161 0.85 -28.38 13.86
N ASP A 162 1.53 -27.25 13.64
CA ASP A 162 2.94 -27.13 13.91
C ASP A 162 3.10 -26.82 15.40
N LYS A 163 3.59 -27.77 16.20
CA LYS A 163 3.76 -27.63 17.67
C LYS A 163 4.83 -26.59 18.07
N GLN A 164 5.16 -25.69 17.15
CA GLN A 164 6.34 -24.86 17.18
C GLN A 164 5.89 -23.39 17.35
N LYS A 165 5.08 -22.83 16.44
CA LYS A 165 4.63 -21.43 16.49
C LYS A 165 3.14 -21.29 16.15
N ASP A 166 2.34 -20.76 17.08
CA ASP A 166 0.88 -20.63 16.92
C ASP A 166 0.51 -19.29 16.25
N LEU A 167 -0.40 -19.36 15.27
CA LEU A 167 -1.05 -18.20 14.66
C LEU A 167 -2.51 -18.14 15.11
N ALA A 168 -2.82 -17.16 15.95
CA ALA A 168 -4.18 -16.91 16.40
C ALA A 168 -4.75 -15.67 15.68
N ILE A 169 -5.88 -15.84 14.99
CA ILE A 169 -6.60 -14.74 14.34
C ILE A 169 -7.95 -14.57 15.02
N TYR A 170 -8.15 -13.44 15.69
CA TYR A 170 -9.42 -13.07 16.29
C TYR A 170 -10.10 -11.99 15.47
N HIS A 171 -11.36 -12.24 15.16
CA HIS A 171 -12.13 -11.43 14.24
C HIS A 171 -13.26 -10.64 14.92
N ASN A 172 -13.16 -10.37 16.21
CA ASN A 172 -14.24 -9.73 16.98
C ASN A 172 -14.02 -8.22 17.12
N LEU A 173 -13.16 -7.60 16.30
CA LEU A 173 -13.11 -6.15 16.27
C LEU A 173 -14.40 -5.66 15.62
N ASN A 174 -15.31 -5.16 16.43
CA ASN A 174 -16.49 -4.41 15.97
C ASN A 174 -16.09 -2.94 15.71
N GLN A 175 -14.98 -2.74 14.98
CA GLN A 175 -14.48 -1.39 14.67
C GLN A 175 -15.42 -0.70 13.68
N ILE A 176 -16.01 -1.47 12.78
CA ILE A 176 -17.04 -1.01 11.86
C ILE A 176 -18.32 -1.76 12.18
N ASP A 177 -19.26 -1.09 12.86
CA ASP A 177 -20.67 -1.49 12.83
C ASP A 177 -21.35 -0.65 11.74
N PRO A 178 -21.60 -1.22 10.55
CA PRO A 178 -22.13 -0.46 9.45
C PRO A 178 -23.58 0.02 9.73
N THR A 179 -24.28 -0.63 10.68
CA THR A 179 -25.69 -0.38 11.01
C THR A 179 -25.89 0.79 11.98
N LYS A 180 -24.79 1.33 12.51
CA LYS A 180 -24.75 2.43 13.46
C LYS A 180 -23.84 3.53 12.90
N ASP A 181 -24.15 4.80 13.18
CA ASP A 181 -23.26 5.93 12.87
C ASP A 181 -22.08 5.91 13.87
N VAL A 182 -21.23 4.89 13.69
CA VAL A 182 -20.07 4.63 14.53
C VAL A 182 -18.89 5.36 13.89
N PRO A 183 -18.19 6.22 14.64
CA PRO A 183 -16.96 6.84 14.16
C PRO A 183 -16.04 5.75 13.61
N TYR A 184 -15.35 6.05 12.51
CA TYR A 184 -14.36 5.20 11.82
C TYR A 184 -13.15 4.83 12.72
N GLU A 185 -13.25 5.18 13.99
CA GLU A 185 -12.21 5.54 14.93
C GLU A 185 -12.40 4.73 16.22
N ARG A 186 -12.11 3.43 16.17
CA ARG A 186 -12.14 2.60 17.38
C ARG A 186 -10.93 1.69 17.51
N PHE A 187 -10.34 1.71 18.70
CA PHE A 187 -9.60 0.59 19.26
C PHE A 187 -10.58 -0.46 19.81
N LEU A 188 -10.10 -1.69 20.01
CA LEU A 188 -10.81 -2.85 20.59
C LEU A 188 -11.96 -2.44 21.53
N THR A 189 -13.23 -2.42 21.11
CA THR A 189 -14.34 -2.17 22.05
C THR A 189 -15.56 -2.99 21.66
N ASN A 190 -15.96 -3.90 22.54
CA ASN A 190 -17.27 -4.52 22.45
C ASN A 190 -18.31 -3.67 23.19
N LYS A 191 -18.74 -2.57 22.54
CA LYS A 191 -19.77 -1.68 23.10
C LYS A 191 -21.12 -2.37 23.31
N GLU A 192 -21.44 -3.38 22.51
CA GLU A 192 -22.70 -4.13 22.65
C GLU A 192 -22.80 -4.87 23.98
N ASN A 193 -21.66 -5.32 24.50
CA ASN A 193 -21.56 -5.99 25.79
C ASN A 193 -20.98 -5.11 26.91
N GLY A 194 -20.75 -3.81 26.65
CA GLY A 194 -20.18 -2.87 27.63
C GLY A 194 -18.75 -3.18 28.07
N ILE A 195 -17.97 -3.90 27.25
CA ILE A 195 -16.58 -4.28 27.57
C ILE A 195 -15.64 -3.18 27.06
N ASP A 196 -14.82 -2.65 27.98
CA ASP A 196 -13.79 -1.65 27.65
C ASP A 196 -12.58 -2.27 26.92
N SER A 197 -11.77 -1.41 26.29
CA SER A 197 -10.62 -1.82 25.48
C SER A 197 -9.54 -2.57 26.22
N LEU A 198 -9.30 -2.21 27.47
CA LEU A 198 -8.28 -2.84 28.29
C LEU A 198 -8.70 -4.27 28.66
N VAL A 199 -9.96 -4.45 29.07
CA VAL A 199 -10.51 -5.77 29.40
C VAL A 199 -10.50 -6.67 28.17
N GLU A 200 -10.92 -6.14 27.02
CA GLU A 200 -10.90 -6.88 25.76
C GLU A 200 -9.47 -7.30 25.36
N LEU A 201 -8.49 -6.38 25.38
CA LEU A 201 -7.09 -6.70 25.08
C LEU A 201 -6.54 -7.77 26.06
N LYS A 202 -6.77 -7.61 27.36
CA LYS A 202 -6.38 -8.61 28.37
C LYS A 202 -6.99 -9.99 28.12
N THR A 203 -8.21 -10.04 27.58
CA THR A 203 -8.88 -11.30 27.25
C THR A 203 -8.14 -12.04 26.13
N TYR A 204 -7.73 -11.33 25.08
CA TYR A 204 -6.95 -11.94 23.99
C TYR A 204 -5.54 -12.34 24.43
N LEU A 205 -4.92 -11.57 25.34
CA LEU A 205 -3.58 -11.84 25.84
C LEU A 205 -3.54 -12.84 27.01
N LYS A 206 -4.70 -13.30 27.47
CA LYS A 206 -4.86 -14.11 28.68
C LYS A 206 -3.96 -15.35 28.70
N LYS A 207 -3.81 -16.04 27.56
CA LYS A 207 -3.01 -17.28 27.48
C LYS A 207 -1.55 -17.09 27.88
N TRP A 208 -0.98 -15.90 27.65
CA TRP A 208 0.40 -15.60 28.07
C TRP A 208 0.44 -14.92 29.44
N LEU A 209 -0.49 -13.99 29.72
CA LEU A 209 -0.53 -13.25 30.99
C LEU A 209 -0.81 -14.14 32.21
N ASP A 210 -1.61 -15.19 32.04
CA ASP A 210 -1.87 -16.17 33.11
C ASP A 210 -0.61 -16.99 33.46
N LYS A 211 0.30 -17.19 32.50
CA LYS A 211 1.59 -17.89 32.71
C LYS A 211 2.64 -16.94 33.31
N ASN A 212 2.70 -15.72 32.81
CA ASN A 212 3.61 -14.68 33.26
C ASN A 212 2.91 -13.31 33.23
N ASN A 213 2.61 -12.77 34.42
CA ASN A 213 1.92 -11.48 34.54
C ASN A 213 2.80 -10.28 34.13
N ASP A 214 4.10 -10.47 33.87
CA ASP A 214 4.97 -9.44 33.30
C ASP A 214 5.41 -9.79 31.86
N GLN A 215 4.66 -10.68 31.19
CA GLN A 215 4.89 -11.05 29.80
C GLN A 215 5.03 -9.81 28.92
N LYS A 216 6.06 -9.82 28.07
CA LYS A 216 6.34 -8.79 27.06
C LYS A 216 5.80 -9.20 25.70
N PHE A 217 5.42 -8.23 24.89
CA PHE A 217 4.91 -8.42 23.52
C PHE A 217 5.51 -7.39 22.56
N ASP A 218 5.65 -7.78 21.30
CA ASP A 218 5.90 -6.85 20.20
C ASP A 218 4.57 -6.33 19.68
N PHE A 219 4.24 -5.07 19.97
CA PHE A 219 2.97 -4.48 19.55
C PHE A 219 3.09 -3.75 18.21
N TYR A 220 2.24 -4.09 17.24
CA TYR A 220 2.03 -3.35 16.00
C TYR A 220 0.63 -2.75 16.00
N ILE A 221 0.55 -1.42 16.00
CA ILE A 221 -0.69 -0.67 16.26
C ILE A 221 -0.87 0.41 15.19
N PRO A 222 -2.04 0.52 14.54
CA PRO A 222 -2.36 1.64 13.68
C PRO A 222 -2.32 2.94 14.50
N GLU A 223 -1.60 3.94 14.02
CA GLU A 223 -1.40 5.21 14.71
C GLU A 223 -2.72 5.88 15.09
N LEU A 224 -3.72 5.87 14.19
CA LEU A 224 -5.04 6.45 14.48
C LEU A 224 -5.75 5.70 15.60
N SER A 225 -5.70 4.36 15.58
CA SER A 225 -6.30 3.55 16.62
C SER A 225 -5.66 3.80 17.98
N TRP A 226 -4.36 4.13 18.02
CA TRP A 226 -3.70 4.58 19.24
C TRP A 226 -4.21 5.95 19.70
N PHE A 227 -4.24 6.95 18.82
CA PHE A 227 -4.66 8.31 19.18
C PHE A 227 -6.10 8.41 19.68
N GLU A 228 -6.98 7.59 19.16
CA GLU A 228 -8.38 7.52 19.58
C GLU A 228 -8.53 7.06 21.03
N THR A 229 -7.52 6.37 21.57
CA THR A 229 -7.47 5.92 22.97
C THR A 229 -6.67 6.84 23.88
N LYS A 230 -6.35 8.07 23.45
CA LYS A 230 -5.57 9.03 24.24
C LYS A 230 -6.15 9.35 25.63
N ASP A 231 -7.47 9.22 25.75
CA ASP A 231 -8.16 9.45 27.02
C ASP A 231 -8.24 8.18 27.89
N ASP A 232 -7.90 7.00 27.35
CA ASP A 232 -7.78 5.72 28.07
C ASP A 232 -6.33 5.48 28.52
N THR A 233 -5.90 6.25 29.52
CA THR A 233 -4.53 6.14 30.05
C THR A 233 -4.23 4.77 30.64
N LYS A 234 -5.25 4.03 31.11
CA LYS A 234 -5.06 2.68 31.69
C LYS A 234 -4.69 1.67 30.62
N LEU A 235 -5.32 1.76 29.45
CA LEU A 235 -4.94 0.95 28.29
C LEU A 235 -3.50 1.24 27.86
N TRP A 236 -3.13 2.51 27.75
CA TRP A 236 -1.78 2.91 27.37
C TRP A 236 -0.72 2.42 28.36
N ASP A 237 -0.95 2.65 29.65
CA ASP A 237 -0.04 2.20 30.71
C ASP A 237 0.07 0.66 30.73
N PHE A 238 -1.01 -0.06 30.40
CA PHE A 238 -0.97 -1.51 30.25
C PHE A 238 -0.12 -1.93 29.04
N ILE A 239 -0.36 -1.36 27.85
CA ILE A 239 0.38 -1.70 26.64
C ILE A 239 1.87 -1.40 26.84
N THR A 240 2.24 -0.24 27.36
CA THR A 240 3.66 0.11 27.57
C THR A 240 4.34 -0.75 28.62
N LYS A 241 3.66 -1.08 29.73
CA LYS A 241 4.19 -2.00 30.76
C LYS A 241 4.49 -3.38 30.16
N HIS A 242 3.66 -3.83 29.23
CA HIS A 242 3.77 -5.15 28.60
C HIS A 242 4.47 -5.12 27.24
N ALA A 243 5.02 -3.99 26.80
CA ALA A 243 5.71 -3.91 25.52
C ALA A 243 7.18 -4.31 25.67
N ASN A 244 7.65 -5.16 24.76
CA ASN A 244 9.06 -5.22 24.38
C ASN A 244 9.39 -4.04 23.45
N LYS A 245 8.54 -3.83 22.45
CA LYS A 245 8.58 -2.69 21.53
C LYS A 245 7.16 -2.30 21.09
N ILE A 246 7.00 -1.05 20.66
CA ILE A 246 5.76 -0.55 20.07
C ILE A 246 6.07 0.00 18.68
N ILE A 247 5.33 -0.49 17.69
CA ILE A 247 5.48 -0.12 16.29
C ILE A 247 4.15 0.45 15.82
N PHE A 248 4.17 1.71 15.40
CA PHE A 248 3.03 2.37 14.80
C PHE A 248 3.03 2.16 13.29
N ILE A 249 1.88 1.79 12.73
CA ILE A 249 1.69 1.68 11.29
C ILE A 249 0.76 2.78 10.86
N THR A 250 1.15 3.60 9.89
CA THR A 250 0.22 4.63 9.42
C THR A 250 -0.90 4.05 8.59
N ASP A 251 -2.12 4.52 8.80
CA ASP A 251 -3.25 4.16 7.97
C ASP A 251 -3.31 4.96 6.65
N GLY A 252 -2.48 6.00 6.56
CA GLY A 252 -2.28 6.84 5.38
C GLY A 252 -3.36 7.91 5.19
N ASN A 253 -4.36 8.00 6.07
CA ASN A 253 -5.43 9.00 5.96
C ASN A 253 -4.95 10.41 6.35
N ALA A 254 -5.84 11.39 6.11
CA ALA A 254 -5.61 12.84 6.15
C ALA A 254 -5.25 13.47 7.53
N LEU A 255 -4.66 12.73 8.46
CA LEU A 255 -3.93 13.37 9.55
C LEU A 255 -2.55 13.76 9.04
N THR A 256 -2.18 15.02 9.31
CA THR A 256 -0.86 15.48 8.96
C THR A 256 0.16 14.80 9.87
N TRP A 257 1.38 14.58 9.38
CA TRP A 257 2.45 14.11 10.25
C TRP A 257 2.67 15.08 11.43
N GLN A 258 2.36 16.37 11.28
CA GLN A 258 2.37 17.34 12.36
C GLN A 258 1.36 17.01 13.47
N ASP A 259 0.15 16.56 13.13
CA ASP A 259 -0.87 16.14 14.11
C ASP A 259 -0.40 14.90 14.88
N VAL A 260 0.17 13.94 14.16
CA VAL A 260 0.71 12.69 14.70
C VAL A 260 1.90 12.97 15.62
N SER A 261 2.89 13.70 15.13
CA SER A 261 4.13 14.01 15.86
C SER A 261 3.87 14.94 17.04
N GLY A 262 3.03 15.97 16.91
CA GLY A 262 2.66 16.86 18.01
C GLY A 262 2.02 16.10 19.17
N THR A 263 1.10 15.18 18.86
CA THR A 263 0.44 14.34 19.87
C THR A 263 1.43 13.34 20.47
N PHE A 264 2.21 12.62 19.65
CA PHE A 264 3.18 11.63 20.14
C PHE A 264 4.29 12.25 21.00
N ASN A 265 4.91 13.33 20.53
CA ASN A 265 6.05 13.96 21.19
C ASN A 265 5.72 14.37 22.63
N SER A 266 4.46 14.75 22.91
CA SER A 266 4.00 15.16 24.24
C SER A 266 4.00 14.03 25.27
N TYR A 267 3.83 12.76 24.85
CA TYR A 267 3.81 11.60 25.75
C TYR A 267 4.99 10.63 25.53
N PHE A 268 5.80 10.83 24.49
CA PHE A 268 6.86 9.91 24.08
C PHE A 268 7.78 9.49 25.23
N ASP A 269 8.30 10.42 26.03
CA ASP A 269 9.24 10.11 27.11
C ASP A 269 8.59 9.22 28.18
N LYS A 270 7.34 9.52 28.54
CA LYS A 270 6.57 8.72 29.49
C LYS A 270 6.42 7.29 28.96
N LEU A 271 5.98 7.14 27.71
CA LEU A 271 5.79 5.82 27.09
C LEU A 271 7.12 5.07 26.99
N ASN A 272 8.17 5.71 26.47
CA ASN A 272 9.49 5.12 26.25
C ASN A 272 10.17 4.65 27.55
N ASN A 273 9.96 5.37 28.65
CA ASN A 273 10.50 5.03 29.97
C ASN A 273 9.76 3.83 30.61
N GLN A 274 8.48 3.64 30.30
CA GLN A 274 7.72 2.48 30.79
C GLN A 274 8.07 1.19 30.03
N ILE A 275 8.48 1.29 28.77
CA ILE A 275 8.86 0.13 27.97
C ILE A 275 10.21 -0.41 28.44
N SER A 276 10.23 -1.69 28.82
CA SER A 276 11.41 -2.41 29.26
C SER A 276 11.64 -3.61 28.33
N PRO A 277 12.45 -3.45 27.27
CA PRO A 277 12.68 -4.51 26.29
C PRO A 277 13.45 -5.67 26.91
N ILE A 278 13.24 -6.88 26.37
CA ILE A 278 13.92 -8.10 26.84
C ILE A 278 15.45 -8.02 26.62
N VAL A 279 15.85 -7.35 25.54
CA VAL A 279 17.23 -7.03 25.22
C VAL A 279 17.37 -5.50 25.24
N PRO A 280 18.28 -4.95 26.06
CA PRO A 280 18.53 -3.52 26.05
C PRO A 280 18.94 -3.01 24.65
N ILE A 281 18.46 -1.83 24.27
CA ILE A 281 18.67 -1.27 22.92
C ILE A 281 20.17 -1.21 22.54
N GLN A 282 21.05 -0.89 23.49
CA GLN A 282 22.50 -0.83 23.25
C GLN A 282 23.13 -2.20 22.88
N ASP A 283 22.48 -3.30 23.26
CA ASP A 283 22.95 -4.67 23.01
C ASP A 283 22.19 -5.35 21.86
N LEU A 284 21.09 -4.76 21.40
CA LEU A 284 20.18 -5.34 20.41
C LEU A 284 20.87 -5.67 19.08
N LYS A 285 21.81 -4.84 18.63
CA LYS A 285 22.59 -5.12 17.40
C LYS A 285 23.33 -6.45 17.50
N LYS A 286 24.08 -6.65 18.59
CA LYS A 286 24.88 -7.87 18.79
C LYS A 286 23.98 -9.09 18.92
N ASP A 287 22.85 -8.93 19.59
CA ASP A 287 21.86 -10.00 19.73
C ASP A 287 21.24 -10.41 18.39
N ILE A 288 20.84 -9.44 17.55
CA ILE A 288 20.29 -9.71 16.22
C ILE A 288 21.35 -10.35 15.30
N GLU A 289 22.61 -9.87 15.30
CA GLU A 289 23.69 -10.47 14.52
C GLU A 289 23.96 -11.93 14.94
N LYS A 290 23.87 -12.22 16.24
CA LYS A 290 23.98 -13.59 16.78
C LYS A 290 22.81 -14.45 16.31
N ARG A 291 21.57 -13.97 16.39
CA ARG A 291 20.38 -14.69 15.91
C ARG A 291 20.42 -14.92 14.40
N TYR A 292 20.90 -13.93 13.63
CA TYR A 292 21.12 -14.07 12.19
C TYR A 292 22.14 -15.16 11.86
N SER A 293 23.24 -15.24 12.62
CA SER A 293 24.24 -16.30 12.41
C SER A 293 23.66 -17.71 12.60
N THR A 294 22.76 -17.89 13.58
CA THR A 294 22.01 -19.14 13.75
C THR A 294 21.07 -19.38 12.57
N TYR A 295 20.26 -18.38 12.21
CA TYR A 295 19.33 -18.45 11.08
C TYR A 295 20.03 -18.86 9.79
N ALA A 296 21.13 -18.18 9.43
CA ALA A 296 21.89 -18.43 8.21
C ALA A 296 22.47 -19.85 8.18
N LYS A 297 22.94 -20.36 9.33
CA LYS A 297 23.45 -21.73 9.45
C LYS A 297 22.34 -22.77 9.20
N GLU A 298 21.17 -22.58 9.80
CA GLU A 298 20.06 -23.53 9.73
C GLU A 298 19.39 -23.54 8.36
N THR A 299 19.26 -22.36 7.74
CA THR A 299 18.66 -22.18 6.41
C THR A 299 19.65 -22.35 5.27
N LYS A 300 20.93 -22.60 5.56
CA LYS A 300 22.04 -22.69 4.59
C LYS A 300 22.20 -21.43 3.73
N GLN A 301 21.86 -20.27 4.27
CA GLN A 301 22.13 -18.98 3.64
C GLN A 301 23.60 -18.58 3.80
N ASP A 302 24.03 -17.54 3.08
CA ASP A 302 25.35 -16.95 3.27
C ASP A 302 25.51 -16.48 4.72
N LYS A 303 26.70 -16.72 5.29
CA LYS A 303 27.04 -16.28 6.65
C LYS A 303 27.37 -14.78 6.71
N LYS A 304 27.62 -14.14 5.56
CA LYS A 304 27.79 -12.69 5.50
C LYS A 304 26.49 -12.00 5.94
N LEU A 305 26.63 -10.91 6.68
CA LEU A 305 25.48 -10.10 7.05
C LEU A 305 24.83 -9.55 5.77
N PRO A 306 23.50 -9.62 5.64
CA PRO A 306 22.80 -9.05 4.52
C PRO A 306 22.88 -7.53 4.61
N LYS A 307 22.84 -6.86 3.46
CA LYS A 307 22.95 -5.39 3.36
C LYS A 307 21.97 -4.65 4.28
N TRP A 308 20.78 -5.20 4.49
CA TRP A 308 19.79 -4.58 5.38
C TRP A 308 20.19 -4.61 6.85
N LEU A 309 21.11 -5.49 7.27
CA LEU A 309 21.61 -5.61 8.64
C LEU A 309 22.99 -4.95 8.85
N GLU A 310 23.76 -4.71 7.78
CA GLU A 310 25.06 -4.02 7.85
C GLU A 310 24.95 -2.63 8.51
N GLU A 311 23.91 -1.88 8.15
CA GLU A 311 23.55 -0.60 8.76
C GLU A 311 22.42 -0.78 9.79
N PHE A 312 22.78 -1.05 11.05
CA PHE A 312 21.81 -1.22 12.13
C PHE A 312 21.06 0.08 12.45
N LYS A 313 19.72 0.03 12.51
CA LYS A 313 18.81 1.20 12.64
C LYS A 313 17.76 1.06 13.74
N LEU A 314 17.77 -0.02 14.52
CA LEU A 314 16.84 -0.19 15.65
C LEU A 314 17.37 0.47 16.93
N ASP A 315 17.35 1.80 16.96
CA ASP A 315 17.84 2.62 18.08
C ASP A 315 16.72 3.12 19.02
N SER A 316 15.46 2.82 18.72
CA SER A 316 14.30 3.20 19.51
C SER A 316 13.37 2.02 19.77
N LYS A 317 12.79 2.00 20.99
CA LYS A 317 11.75 1.04 21.40
C LYS A 317 10.39 1.36 20.75
N ILE A 318 10.19 2.61 20.35
CA ILE A 318 8.98 3.11 19.72
C ILE A 318 9.32 3.57 18.31
N ARG A 319 8.69 2.98 17.31
CA ARG A 319 8.94 3.28 15.89
C ARG A 319 7.65 3.47 15.14
N MET A 320 7.74 4.10 13.97
CA MET A 320 6.59 4.34 13.11
C MET A 320 6.95 4.04 11.66
N TYR A 321 6.03 3.40 10.95
CA TYR A 321 6.17 3.05 9.55
C TYR A 321 5.10 3.66 8.67
N SER A 322 5.51 4.21 7.54
CA SER A 322 4.65 4.71 6.48
C SER A 322 5.20 4.36 5.11
N TRP A 323 4.36 4.31 4.08
CA TRP A 323 4.78 4.20 2.68
C TRP A 323 5.38 5.48 2.15
N THR A 324 4.96 6.62 2.71
CA THR A 324 5.47 7.94 2.33
C THR A 324 5.99 8.64 3.57
N ASN A 325 7.17 9.25 3.45
CA ASN A 325 7.79 9.98 4.54
C ASN A 325 8.17 11.38 4.05
N GLY A 326 7.40 12.38 4.48
CA GLY A 326 7.66 13.80 4.21
C GLY A 326 8.31 14.53 5.40
N SER A 327 8.56 13.87 6.52
CA SER A 327 9.04 14.54 7.72
C SER A 327 10.48 15.05 7.54
N LYS A 328 10.65 16.36 7.58
CA LYS A 328 11.95 17.03 7.72
C LYS A 328 12.23 17.55 9.14
N ASN A 329 11.30 17.37 10.08
CA ASN A 329 11.46 17.97 11.41
C ASN A 329 12.38 17.14 12.30
N GLU A 330 13.62 17.62 12.47
CA GLU A 330 14.64 17.03 13.34
C GLU A 330 14.25 17.02 14.83
N ASN A 331 13.26 17.81 15.23
CA ASN A 331 12.81 17.88 16.63
C ASN A 331 11.82 16.77 17.02
N ASN A 332 11.44 15.90 16.08
CA ASN A 332 10.52 14.80 16.38
C ASN A 332 11.24 13.66 17.09
N LYS A 333 10.67 13.20 18.20
CA LYS A 333 11.25 12.11 19.01
C LYS A 333 11.06 10.74 18.38
N ILE A 334 10.06 10.62 17.49
CA ILE A 334 9.80 9.41 16.74
C ILE A 334 10.16 9.61 15.27
N THR A 335 11.00 8.73 14.75
CA THR A 335 11.39 8.72 13.34
C THR A 335 10.40 7.88 12.55
N MET A 336 9.88 8.44 11.46
CA MET A 336 9.08 7.71 10.49
C MET A 336 10.00 6.94 9.54
N ASN A 337 9.80 5.64 9.43
CA ASN A 337 10.52 4.74 8.56
C ASN A 337 9.62 4.26 7.41
N TYR A 338 10.22 3.74 6.34
CA TYR A 338 9.45 3.19 5.23
C TYR A 338 8.97 1.77 5.53
N SER A 339 7.69 1.48 5.28
CA SER A 339 7.19 0.09 5.19
C SER A 339 7.08 -0.36 3.72
N PRO A 340 7.39 -1.63 3.42
CA PRO A 340 7.24 -2.15 2.07
C PRO A 340 5.77 -2.26 1.67
N VAL A 341 5.52 -2.01 0.39
CA VAL A 341 4.27 -2.35 -0.32
C VAL A 341 4.51 -3.52 -1.28
N ASP A 342 5.75 -3.61 -1.79
CA ASP A 342 6.19 -4.63 -2.71
C ASP A 342 6.55 -5.90 -1.93
N PHE A 343 5.60 -6.85 -1.88
CA PHE A 343 5.80 -8.15 -1.24
C PHE A 343 6.86 -9.01 -1.94
N PHE A 344 7.20 -8.74 -3.20
CA PHE A 344 8.32 -9.41 -3.86
C PHE A 344 9.66 -8.85 -3.38
N ALA A 345 9.75 -7.55 -3.11
CA ALA A 345 10.97 -6.94 -2.56
C ALA A 345 11.29 -7.53 -1.19
N LEU A 346 10.29 -7.67 -0.32
CA LEU A 346 10.46 -8.35 0.97
C LEU A 346 10.92 -9.80 0.79
N ASP A 347 10.27 -10.57 -0.10
CA ASP A 347 10.65 -11.96 -0.37
C ASP A 347 12.10 -12.09 -0.86
N GLN A 348 12.51 -11.21 -1.78
CA GLN A 348 13.85 -11.18 -2.35
C GLN A 348 14.91 -10.75 -1.33
N ASP A 349 14.70 -9.63 -0.65
CA ASP A 349 15.70 -9.04 0.26
C ASP A 349 15.89 -9.88 1.53
N MET A 350 14.84 -10.60 1.95
CA MET A 350 14.90 -11.57 3.06
C MET A 350 15.25 -12.99 2.61
N ASN A 351 15.43 -13.22 1.29
CA ASN A 351 15.75 -14.51 0.69
C ASN A 351 14.78 -15.65 1.08
N LEU A 352 13.47 -15.37 0.98
CA LEU A 352 12.39 -16.27 1.38
C LEU A 352 11.87 -17.15 0.23
N ASN A 353 12.45 -17.06 -0.96
CA ASN A 353 12.29 -17.99 -2.08
C ASN A 353 10.83 -18.20 -2.53
N GLY A 354 10.07 -17.13 -2.67
CA GLY A 354 8.69 -17.12 -3.14
C GLY A 354 7.65 -17.43 -2.07
N LYS A 355 8.05 -17.72 -0.83
CA LYS A 355 7.13 -18.08 0.26
C LYS A 355 6.21 -16.91 0.63
N VAL A 356 6.75 -15.70 0.72
CA VAL A 356 5.94 -14.51 1.06
C VAL A 356 4.99 -14.21 -0.08
N ILE A 357 5.48 -14.27 -1.32
CA ILE A 357 4.66 -14.04 -2.52
C ILE A 357 3.46 -14.99 -2.56
N ASN A 358 3.67 -16.28 -2.31
CA ASN A 358 2.60 -17.27 -2.32
C ASN A 358 1.61 -17.06 -1.16
N SER A 359 2.10 -16.86 0.05
CA SER A 359 1.25 -16.65 1.23
C SER A 359 0.43 -15.37 1.11
N GLU A 360 1.03 -14.27 0.64
CA GLU A 360 0.32 -13.01 0.40
C GLU A 360 -0.79 -13.25 -0.63
N LYS A 361 -0.47 -13.77 -1.82
CA LYS A 361 -1.45 -14.05 -2.88
C LYS A 361 -2.65 -14.87 -2.39
N ASN A 362 -2.41 -15.91 -1.59
CA ASN A 362 -3.49 -16.73 -1.05
C ASN A 362 -4.35 -15.95 -0.05
N ILE A 363 -3.73 -15.17 0.85
CA ILE A 363 -4.43 -14.34 1.83
C ILE A 363 -5.30 -13.29 1.17
N ILE A 364 -4.78 -12.53 0.21
CA ILE A 364 -5.55 -11.48 -0.48
C ILE A 364 -6.48 -12.05 -1.57
N GLY A 365 -6.49 -13.37 -1.80
CA GLY A 365 -7.29 -14.01 -2.85
C GLY A 365 -6.94 -13.46 -4.23
N PHE A 366 -5.64 -13.26 -4.46
CA PHE A 366 -5.03 -12.59 -5.60
C PHE A 366 -4.36 -13.64 -6.49
N GLU A 367 -5.18 -14.57 -6.99
CA GLU A 367 -4.84 -15.52 -8.02
C GLU A 367 -4.90 -14.84 -9.39
N ILE A 368 -4.09 -13.80 -9.60
CA ILE A 368 -3.92 -13.24 -10.94
C ILE A 368 -2.91 -14.11 -11.67
N ASN A 369 -3.39 -14.92 -12.61
CA ASN A 369 -2.55 -15.48 -13.65
C ASN A 369 -2.58 -14.57 -14.88
N ASP A 370 -3.74 -13.95 -15.15
CA ASP A 370 -3.96 -12.97 -16.22
C ASP A 370 -4.78 -11.77 -15.68
N PHE A 371 -4.61 -10.59 -16.29
CA PHE A 371 -5.36 -9.39 -15.95
C PHE A 371 -6.88 -9.60 -16.04
N SER A 372 -7.36 -10.46 -16.93
CA SER A 372 -8.78 -10.81 -17.02
C SER A 372 -9.35 -11.33 -15.70
N ASP A 373 -8.53 -11.93 -14.84
CA ASP A 373 -8.94 -12.47 -13.54
C ASP A 373 -9.34 -11.35 -12.55
N LEU A 374 -8.88 -10.11 -12.81
CA LEU A 374 -9.25 -8.93 -12.04
C LEU A 374 -10.55 -8.27 -12.52
N LEU A 375 -11.00 -8.59 -13.73
CA LEU A 375 -12.16 -7.94 -14.34
C LEU A 375 -13.44 -8.65 -13.94
N ILE A 376 -14.24 -8.00 -13.10
CA ILE A 376 -15.50 -8.55 -12.58
C ILE A 376 -16.71 -8.20 -13.45
N SER A 377 -16.56 -7.29 -14.41
CA SER A 377 -17.61 -6.91 -15.37
C SER A 377 -17.04 -6.45 -16.70
N ASN A 378 -17.73 -6.80 -17.79
CA ASN A 378 -17.41 -6.42 -19.17
C ASN A 378 -15.96 -6.71 -19.59
N ALA A 379 -15.37 -7.79 -19.08
CA ALA A 379 -14.00 -8.18 -19.40
C ALA A 379 -13.75 -8.34 -20.92
N SER A 380 -14.75 -8.82 -21.66
CA SER A 380 -14.70 -8.97 -23.12
C SER A 380 -14.62 -7.64 -23.89
N MET A 381 -14.93 -6.51 -23.25
CA MET A 381 -14.84 -5.18 -23.86
C MET A 381 -13.43 -4.57 -23.74
N TYR A 382 -12.53 -5.23 -23.00
CA TYR A 382 -11.16 -4.78 -22.85
C TYR A 382 -10.36 -4.99 -24.15
N ASP A 383 -9.78 -3.91 -24.67
CA ASP A 383 -8.95 -3.94 -25.88
C ASP A 383 -7.48 -3.67 -25.54
N LYS A 384 -6.62 -4.70 -25.70
CA LYS A 384 -5.17 -4.61 -25.46
C LYS A 384 -4.45 -3.56 -26.31
N LYS A 385 -5.04 -3.11 -27.43
CA LYS A 385 -4.45 -2.08 -28.30
C LYS A 385 -4.72 -0.66 -27.81
N LYS A 386 -5.73 -0.48 -26.94
CA LYS A 386 -6.08 0.81 -26.34
C LYS A 386 -5.21 1.08 -25.11
N LYS A 387 -5.09 2.35 -24.77
CA LYS A 387 -4.54 2.79 -23.48
C LYS A 387 -5.57 2.58 -22.38
N ASN A 388 -5.17 2.76 -21.14
CA ASN A 388 -6.02 2.58 -19.97
C ASN A 388 -6.27 3.92 -19.28
N VAL A 389 -7.53 4.20 -18.97
CA VAL A 389 -7.90 5.23 -17.99
C VAL A 389 -8.57 4.55 -16.81
N ILE A 390 -7.98 4.71 -15.62
CA ILE A 390 -8.49 4.09 -14.40
C ILE A 390 -9.16 5.15 -13.55
N TRP A 391 -10.48 5.07 -13.44
CA TRP A 391 -11.23 5.80 -12.44
C TRP A 391 -11.01 5.17 -11.07
N SER A 392 -10.31 5.89 -10.20
CA SER A 392 -10.14 5.53 -8.79
C SER A 392 -11.32 6.05 -7.98
N GLY A 393 -12.30 5.18 -7.80
CA GLY A 393 -13.51 5.47 -7.04
C GLY A 393 -13.23 5.51 -5.54
N SER A 394 -14.12 6.17 -4.80
CA SER A 394 -13.93 6.37 -3.37
C SER A 394 -15.23 6.13 -2.61
N SER A 395 -15.15 5.73 -1.34
CA SER A 395 -16.27 5.30 -0.46
C SER A 395 -17.13 6.46 0.05
N LEU A 396 -17.14 7.58 -0.66
CA LEU A 396 -17.43 8.89 -0.10
C LEU A 396 -18.90 9.29 -0.19
N PHE A 397 -19.59 8.68 -1.13
CA PHE A 397 -20.99 8.93 -1.47
C PHE A 397 -21.87 7.71 -1.21
N ILE A 398 -21.39 6.78 -0.37
CA ILE A 398 -22.15 5.62 0.12
C ILE A 398 -23.11 6.05 1.23
N SER A 399 -24.24 5.35 1.42
CA SER A 399 -25.13 5.59 2.58
C SER A 399 -24.36 5.48 3.91
N LYS A 400 -24.73 6.34 4.87
CA LYS A 400 -24.26 6.24 6.26
C LYS A 400 -24.91 5.05 7.00
N ASP A 401 -26.05 4.58 6.51
CA ASP A 401 -26.75 3.39 7.00
C ASP A 401 -26.41 2.20 6.11
N SER A 402 -25.68 1.23 6.66
CA SER A 402 -25.33 0.02 5.92
C SER A 402 -26.46 -0.96 5.70
N ASN A 403 -27.58 -0.83 6.40
CA ASN A 403 -28.75 -1.64 6.06
C ASN A 403 -29.33 -1.17 4.71
N LYS A 404 -28.87 0.00 4.23
CA LYS A 404 -29.21 0.63 2.97
C LYS A 404 -28.00 0.78 2.05
N ARG A 405 -27.15 -0.25 1.92
CA ARG A 405 -25.92 -0.19 1.08
C ARG A 405 -26.18 0.23 -0.37
N ASN A 406 -27.35 -0.11 -0.90
CA ASN A 406 -27.75 0.21 -2.27
C ASN A 406 -28.28 1.64 -2.42
N GLU A 407 -28.47 2.38 -1.32
CA GLU A 407 -28.81 3.79 -1.36
C GLU A 407 -27.51 4.61 -1.34
N PHE A 408 -27.28 5.41 -2.37
CA PHE A 408 -26.14 6.33 -2.38
C PHE A 408 -26.55 7.70 -1.86
N ARG A 409 -25.62 8.42 -1.22
CA ARG A 409 -25.85 9.78 -0.68
C ARG A 409 -26.19 10.81 -1.74
N PHE A 410 -26.06 10.46 -3.02
CA PHE A 410 -26.42 11.32 -4.14
C PHE A 410 -27.87 11.82 -4.10
N ASN A 411 -28.79 11.08 -3.47
CA ASN A 411 -30.16 11.56 -3.24
C ASN A 411 -30.21 12.84 -2.38
N ASN A 412 -29.29 12.97 -1.42
CA ASN A 412 -29.20 14.12 -0.52
C ASN A 412 -28.11 15.13 -0.94
N LEU A 413 -27.30 14.79 -1.94
CA LEU A 413 -26.21 15.62 -2.47
C LEU A 413 -26.33 15.77 -4.00
N PRO A 414 -27.46 16.29 -4.52
CA PRO A 414 -27.68 16.39 -5.98
C PRO A 414 -26.67 17.31 -6.67
N HIS A 415 -26.17 18.34 -5.97
CA HIS A 415 -25.11 19.21 -6.47
C HIS A 415 -23.80 18.45 -6.73
N ALA A 416 -23.39 17.57 -5.81
CA ALA A 416 -22.17 16.76 -5.97
C ALA A 416 -22.33 15.72 -7.08
N LYS A 417 -23.51 15.09 -7.17
CA LYS A 417 -23.85 14.17 -8.27
C LYS A 417 -23.72 14.86 -9.62
N TYR A 418 -24.30 16.05 -9.77
CA TYR A 418 -24.25 16.84 -10.99
C TYR A 418 -22.81 17.18 -11.41
N GLU A 419 -21.99 17.66 -10.47
CA GLU A 419 -20.59 17.97 -10.73
C GLU A 419 -19.79 16.74 -11.16
N LEU A 420 -19.95 15.60 -10.47
CA LEU A 420 -19.25 14.36 -10.80
C LEU A 420 -19.64 13.81 -12.18
N GLN A 421 -20.92 13.84 -12.53
CA GLN A 421 -21.40 13.40 -13.85
C GLN A 421 -20.81 14.26 -14.97
N ASN A 422 -20.80 15.58 -14.81
CA ASN A 422 -20.18 16.48 -15.78
C ASN A 422 -18.67 16.33 -15.82
N LEU A 423 -18.02 16.08 -14.68
CA LEU A 423 -16.59 15.82 -14.63
C LEU A 423 -16.22 14.55 -15.41
N ILE A 424 -16.98 13.47 -15.25
CA ILE A 424 -16.76 12.23 -15.99
C ILE A 424 -16.96 12.45 -17.50
N LYS A 425 -17.99 13.18 -17.91
CA LYS A 425 -18.20 13.58 -19.31
C LYS A 425 -17.01 14.39 -19.85
N ALA A 426 -16.49 15.34 -19.08
CA ALA A 426 -15.31 16.12 -19.47
C ALA A 426 -14.08 15.23 -19.61
N PHE A 427 -13.91 14.24 -18.73
CA PHE A 427 -12.86 13.24 -18.86
C PHE A 427 -13.05 12.30 -20.05
N GLN A 428 -14.28 11.97 -20.47
CA GLN A 428 -14.54 11.21 -21.70
C GLN A 428 -14.15 11.98 -22.96
N VAL A 429 -14.21 13.32 -22.93
CA VAL A 429 -13.65 14.16 -24.01
C VAL A 429 -12.12 14.16 -23.96
N LYS A 430 -11.53 14.30 -22.76
CA LYS A 430 -10.07 14.28 -22.57
C LYS A 430 -9.43 12.92 -22.87
N PHE A 431 -10.12 11.83 -22.57
CA PHE A 431 -9.71 10.44 -22.72
C PHE A 431 -10.80 9.67 -23.49
N PRO A 432 -10.86 9.81 -24.82
CA PRO A 432 -11.92 9.25 -25.64
C PRO A 432 -12.03 7.72 -25.50
N PRO A 433 -13.24 7.14 -25.32
CA PRO A 433 -13.43 5.69 -25.27
C PRO A 433 -12.99 4.93 -26.53
N SER A 434 -12.82 5.63 -27.66
CA SER A 434 -12.23 5.08 -28.88
C SER A 434 -10.73 4.75 -28.73
N GLU A 435 -10.03 5.46 -27.85
CA GLU A 435 -8.58 5.34 -27.63
C GLU A 435 -8.22 4.71 -26.28
N TYR A 436 -9.13 4.79 -25.31
CA TYR A 436 -8.90 4.34 -23.93
C TYR A 436 -9.93 3.29 -23.49
N ASN A 437 -9.46 2.25 -22.82
CA ASN A 437 -10.26 1.39 -21.96
C ASN A 437 -10.62 2.17 -20.69
N TRP A 438 -11.92 2.33 -20.44
CA TRP A 438 -12.45 2.96 -19.24
C TRP A 438 -12.64 1.92 -18.14
N LEU A 439 -11.71 1.92 -17.19
CA LEU A 439 -11.63 0.96 -16.11
C LEU A 439 -12.06 1.62 -14.80
N PHE A 440 -12.93 0.94 -14.06
CA PHE A 440 -13.39 1.42 -12.75
C PHE A 440 -12.79 0.57 -11.65
N LYS A 441 -11.95 1.18 -10.82
CA LYS A 441 -11.44 0.58 -9.58
C LYS A 441 -12.06 1.31 -8.40
N LEU A 442 -13.09 0.72 -7.80
CA LEU A 442 -13.78 1.32 -6.67
C LEU A 442 -13.08 0.99 -5.32
N HIS A 443 -13.48 1.71 -4.28
CA HIS A 443 -13.04 1.49 -2.91
C HIS A 443 -13.44 0.07 -2.44
N PRO A 444 -12.64 -0.62 -1.61
CA PRO A 444 -12.98 -1.95 -1.07
C PRO A 444 -14.25 -2.00 -0.19
N TYR A 445 -14.93 -0.88 0.02
CA TYR A 445 -16.23 -0.86 0.66
C TYR A 445 -17.26 -1.53 -0.25
N PHE A 446 -17.21 -1.23 -1.56
CA PHE A 446 -18.16 -1.76 -2.53
C PHE A 446 -17.95 -3.25 -2.73
N ARG A 447 -19.04 -4.03 -2.70
CA ARG A 447 -18.99 -5.44 -3.08
C ARG A 447 -18.79 -5.56 -4.58
N ASP A 448 -18.02 -6.57 -4.97
CA ASP A 448 -17.86 -6.95 -6.37
C ASP A 448 -19.22 -7.38 -6.93
N GLY A 449 -19.64 -6.82 -8.07
CA GLY A 449 -20.90 -7.13 -8.74
C GLY A 449 -21.87 -5.94 -8.81
N GLU A 450 -23.14 -6.18 -8.51
CA GLU A 450 -24.25 -5.23 -8.78
C GLU A 450 -24.10 -3.90 -8.03
N GLU A 451 -23.64 -3.91 -6.77
CA GLU A 451 -23.43 -2.68 -5.98
C GLU A 451 -22.43 -1.74 -6.67
N SER A 452 -21.33 -2.28 -7.18
CA SER A 452 -20.31 -1.53 -7.92
C SER A 452 -20.88 -0.97 -9.23
N LEU A 453 -21.66 -1.77 -9.97
CA LEU A 453 -22.28 -1.34 -11.23
C LEU A 453 -23.33 -0.24 -11.01
N ASN A 454 -24.16 -0.37 -9.98
CA ASN A 454 -25.16 0.63 -9.62
C ASN A 454 -24.49 1.96 -9.26
N TYR A 455 -23.42 1.94 -8.46
CA TYR A 455 -22.65 3.15 -8.16
C TYR A 455 -22.07 3.81 -9.41
N ILE A 456 -21.48 3.02 -10.31
CA ILE A 456 -20.92 3.54 -11.56
C ILE A 456 -22.01 4.16 -12.43
N LYS A 457 -23.19 3.54 -12.52
CA LYS A 457 -24.33 4.07 -13.28
C LYS A 457 -24.82 5.42 -12.73
N GLU A 458 -24.73 5.65 -11.42
CA GLU A 458 -25.09 6.93 -10.81
C GLU A 458 -24.14 8.07 -11.23
N ILE A 459 -22.84 7.81 -11.33
CA ILE A 459 -21.83 8.83 -11.64
C ILE A 459 -21.47 8.93 -13.12
N ALA A 460 -21.62 7.83 -13.87
CA ALA A 460 -21.21 7.68 -15.27
C ALA A 460 -22.34 7.04 -16.11
N PRO A 461 -23.55 7.62 -16.17
CA PRO A 461 -24.69 7.00 -16.84
C PRO A 461 -24.47 6.76 -18.34
N ASP A 462 -23.59 7.54 -18.97
CA ASP A 462 -23.28 7.43 -20.41
C ASP A 462 -22.25 6.33 -20.72
N ILE A 463 -21.63 5.72 -19.70
CA ILE A 463 -20.75 4.56 -19.86
C ILE A 463 -21.62 3.31 -19.73
N THR A 464 -22.12 2.82 -20.85
CA THR A 464 -23.07 1.70 -20.92
C THR A 464 -22.45 0.34 -20.59
N HIS A 465 -21.14 0.18 -20.80
CA HIS A 465 -20.40 -1.06 -20.55
C HIS A 465 -19.13 -0.79 -19.74
N PRO A 466 -19.24 -0.42 -18.45
CA PRO A 466 -18.08 -0.13 -17.63
C PRO A 466 -17.25 -1.40 -17.41
N ILE A 467 -15.94 -1.33 -17.66
CA ILE A 467 -15.02 -2.41 -17.31
C ILE A 467 -14.67 -2.24 -15.84
N VAL A 468 -15.04 -3.20 -14.99
CA VAL A 468 -14.88 -3.06 -13.54
C VAL A 468 -13.76 -3.96 -13.04
N ILE A 469 -12.80 -3.36 -12.35
CA ILE A 469 -11.73 -4.06 -11.65
C ILE A 469 -12.22 -4.40 -10.25
N LYS A 470 -11.94 -5.62 -9.77
CA LYS A 470 -12.26 -6.13 -8.43
C LYS A 470 -12.01 -5.06 -7.35
N SER A 471 -13.05 -4.69 -6.61
CA SER A 471 -12.98 -3.69 -5.54
C SER A 471 -12.18 -4.20 -4.35
N SER A 472 -12.23 -5.51 -4.07
CA SER A 472 -11.54 -6.13 -2.94
C SER A 472 -10.02 -6.16 -3.08
N ALA A 473 -9.48 -6.18 -4.30
CA ALA A 473 -8.03 -6.11 -4.54
C ALA A 473 -7.53 -4.69 -4.28
N SER A 474 -6.45 -4.52 -3.52
CA SER A 474 -5.81 -3.20 -3.40
C SER A 474 -5.18 -2.83 -4.74
N ILE A 475 -5.23 -1.54 -5.09
CA ILE A 475 -4.62 -1.06 -6.32
C ILE A 475 -3.09 -1.14 -6.24
N GLU A 476 -2.53 -1.02 -5.05
CA GLU A 476 -1.12 -1.24 -4.78
C GLU A 476 -0.69 -2.66 -5.13
N ASN A 477 -1.46 -3.69 -4.75
CA ASN A 477 -1.11 -5.07 -5.09
C ASN A 477 -1.21 -5.32 -6.61
N ILE A 478 -2.22 -4.72 -7.28
CA ILE A 478 -2.35 -4.76 -8.74
C ILE A 478 -1.12 -4.15 -9.41
N ILE A 479 -0.70 -2.97 -8.97
CA ILE A 479 0.47 -2.26 -9.52
C ILE A 479 1.75 -3.04 -9.26
N THR A 480 1.97 -3.51 -8.02
CA THR A 480 3.13 -4.32 -7.64
C THR A 480 3.23 -5.56 -8.53
N TYR A 481 2.14 -6.30 -8.70
CA TYR A 481 2.11 -7.47 -9.57
C TYR A 481 2.45 -7.13 -11.02
N ASP A 482 1.82 -6.10 -11.57
CA ASP A 482 2.01 -5.72 -12.98
C ASP A 482 3.44 -5.27 -13.28
N ILE A 483 4.05 -4.51 -12.36
CA ILE A 483 5.46 -4.11 -12.44
C ILE A 483 6.37 -5.34 -12.42
N HIS A 484 6.09 -6.33 -11.57
CA HIS A 484 6.89 -7.57 -11.54
C HIS A 484 6.74 -8.40 -12.82
N GLN A 485 5.56 -8.44 -13.42
CA GLN A 485 5.38 -9.06 -14.73
C GLN A 485 6.24 -8.35 -15.79
N LEU A 486 6.23 -7.01 -15.81
CA LEU A 486 7.05 -6.19 -16.70
C LEU A 486 8.56 -6.46 -16.53
N LYS A 487 9.04 -6.48 -15.29
CA LYS A 487 10.45 -6.75 -14.95
C LYS A 487 10.88 -8.15 -15.40
N ASN A 488 9.99 -9.13 -15.28
CA ASN A 488 10.21 -10.50 -15.71
C ASN A 488 10.01 -10.72 -17.22
N GLY A 489 9.86 -9.64 -18.00
CA GLY A 489 9.74 -9.71 -19.46
C GLY A 489 8.41 -10.26 -19.97
N LYS A 490 7.39 -10.34 -19.11
CA LYS A 490 6.03 -10.74 -19.49
C LYS A 490 5.21 -9.52 -19.93
N GLU A 491 4.10 -9.79 -20.62
CA GLU A 491 3.12 -8.75 -20.93
C GLU A 491 2.56 -8.19 -19.62
N ALA A 492 2.63 -6.86 -19.48
CA ALA A 492 2.06 -6.11 -18.37
C ALA A 492 0.86 -5.31 -18.86
N PHE A 493 -0.16 -5.22 -18.02
CA PHE A 493 -1.44 -4.60 -18.31
C PHE A 493 -1.39 -3.08 -18.15
N LEU A 494 -0.87 -2.60 -17.01
CA LEU A 494 -0.84 -1.18 -16.66
C LEU A 494 0.36 -0.47 -17.30
N PHE A 495 1.50 -1.13 -17.34
CA PHE A 495 2.77 -0.50 -17.69
C PHE A 495 3.33 -1.02 -19.01
N ASP A 496 4.01 -0.15 -19.76
CA ASP A 496 4.81 -0.53 -20.92
C ASP A 496 6.30 -0.22 -20.67
N LYS A 497 7.21 -1.01 -21.26
CA LYS A 497 8.65 -0.73 -21.21
C LYS A 497 8.99 0.58 -21.91
N GLU A 498 8.25 0.94 -22.96
CA GLU A 498 8.46 2.17 -23.70
C GLU A 498 8.05 3.43 -22.92
N ASP A 499 7.13 3.29 -21.95
CA ASP A 499 6.72 4.41 -21.08
C ASP A 499 7.90 4.98 -20.28
N GLN A 500 8.88 4.12 -19.96
CA GLN A 500 10.07 4.48 -19.18
C GLN A 500 11.13 5.20 -20.04
N LYS A 501 11.18 4.89 -21.34
CA LYS A 501 12.20 5.40 -22.27
C LYS A 501 11.88 6.78 -22.81
N ASN A 502 10.59 7.08 -23.02
CA ASN A 502 10.17 8.35 -23.58
C ASN A 502 9.37 9.17 -22.55
N ILE A 503 10.01 10.18 -21.95
CA ILE A 503 9.36 11.06 -20.98
C ILE A 503 8.21 11.89 -21.57
N ASN A 504 8.18 12.06 -22.90
CA ASN A 504 7.18 12.87 -23.59
C ASN A 504 6.00 12.05 -24.15
N SER A 505 6.02 10.72 -24.03
CA SER A 505 4.87 9.90 -24.44
C SER A 505 3.75 9.98 -23.39
N ILE A 506 2.51 9.77 -23.81
CA ILE A 506 1.42 9.51 -22.86
C ILE A 506 1.58 8.05 -22.41
N PRO A 507 1.69 7.78 -21.09
CA PRO A 507 1.87 6.42 -20.60
C PRO A 507 0.72 5.51 -21.00
N LYS A 508 0.97 4.19 -21.02
CA LYS A 508 -0.06 3.19 -21.29
C LYS A 508 -1.29 3.34 -20.37
N THR A 509 -1.07 3.72 -19.10
CA THR A 509 -2.13 3.93 -18.11
C THR A 509 -2.10 5.34 -17.54
N THR A 510 -3.27 5.92 -17.34
CA THR A 510 -3.46 7.16 -16.59
C THR A 510 -4.56 6.99 -15.56
N PHE A 511 -4.34 7.49 -14.34
CA PHE A 511 -5.35 7.49 -13.29
C PHE A 511 -6.11 8.81 -13.26
N ILE A 512 -7.40 8.72 -12.95
CA ILE A 512 -8.31 9.85 -12.77
C ILE A 512 -9.17 9.62 -11.51
N GLY A 513 -9.71 10.68 -10.95
CA GLY A 513 -10.62 10.57 -9.81
C GLY A 513 -11.50 11.80 -9.63
N GLY A 514 -12.50 11.68 -8.76
CA GLY A 514 -13.42 12.77 -8.46
C GLY A 514 -12.89 13.80 -7.45
N GLN A 515 -11.76 13.51 -6.78
CA GLN A 515 -11.14 14.43 -5.83
C GLN A 515 -9.71 14.01 -5.46
N PRO A 516 -8.87 14.97 -5.02
CA PRO A 516 -7.47 14.74 -4.69
C PRO A 516 -7.19 14.35 -3.24
N SER A 517 -8.20 14.08 -2.40
CA SER A 517 -7.96 13.78 -0.98
C SER A 517 -7.52 12.34 -0.71
N THR A 518 -7.12 11.58 -1.74
CA THR A 518 -6.81 10.17 -1.59
C THR A 518 -5.33 10.01 -1.31
N SER A 519 -5.00 9.30 -0.22
CA SER A 519 -3.63 8.85 0.08
C SER A 519 -3.02 8.02 -1.05
N LEU A 520 -3.91 7.44 -1.88
CA LEU A 520 -3.62 6.85 -3.17
C LEU A 520 -2.66 7.68 -4.04
N LEU A 521 -2.82 9.01 -4.09
CA LEU A 521 -2.01 9.84 -5.00
C LEU A 521 -0.53 9.78 -4.67
N SER A 522 -0.19 10.01 -3.40
CA SER A 522 1.20 9.98 -2.96
C SER A 522 1.71 8.54 -2.89
N SER A 523 0.91 7.60 -2.39
CA SER A 523 1.34 6.19 -2.26
C SER A 523 1.62 5.53 -3.60
N VAL A 524 0.72 5.66 -4.58
CA VAL A 524 0.88 5.04 -5.90
C VAL A 524 1.99 5.71 -6.68
N MET A 525 2.11 7.04 -6.63
CA MET A 525 3.22 7.73 -7.29
C MET A 525 4.58 7.28 -6.73
N HIS A 526 4.71 7.15 -5.40
CA HIS A 526 5.93 6.67 -4.74
C HIS A 526 6.20 5.20 -5.06
N LEU A 527 5.17 4.36 -5.08
CA LEU A 527 5.26 2.95 -5.48
C LEU A 527 5.76 2.81 -6.92
N ILE A 528 5.18 3.55 -7.86
CA ILE A 528 5.58 3.51 -9.27
C ILE A 528 7.04 4.00 -9.41
N SER A 529 7.38 5.13 -8.80
CA SER A 529 8.75 5.69 -8.87
C SER A 529 9.79 4.70 -8.33
N SER A 530 9.56 4.15 -7.14
CA SER A 530 10.50 3.22 -6.50
C SER A 530 10.57 1.88 -7.22
N SER A 531 9.44 1.28 -7.56
CA SER A 531 9.40 -0.05 -8.16
C SER A 531 9.87 -0.06 -9.62
N LEU A 532 9.61 0.99 -10.41
CA LEU A 532 10.14 1.11 -11.78
C LEU A 532 11.52 1.78 -11.84
N ASN A 533 12.03 2.30 -10.71
CA ASN A 533 13.26 3.09 -10.65
C ASN A 533 13.25 4.27 -11.65
N ILE A 534 12.14 5.02 -11.63
CA ILE A 534 11.95 6.23 -12.44
C ILE A 534 11.78 7.46 -11.55
N SER A 535 12.07 8.64 -12.09
CA SER A 535 11.89 9.89 -11.34
C SER A 535 10.44 10.16 -10.99
N LEU A 536 10.21 10.99 -9.97
CA LEU A 536 8.88 11.47 -9.61
C LEU A 536 8.19 12.24 -10.75
N ASN A 537 8.94 13.03 -11.55
CA ASN A 537 8.41 13.69 -12.75
C ASN A 537 7.87 12.66 -13.77
N GLN A 538 8.58 11.54 -13.96
CA GLN A 538 8.11 10.46 -14.82
C GLN A 538 6.90 9.71 -14.22
N ALA A 539 6.92 9.41 -12.92
CA ALA A 539 5.82 8.74 -12.23
C ALA A 539 4.52 9.58 -12.24
N ASN A 540 4.64 10.90 -12.17
CA ASN A 540 3.53 11.85 -12.21
C ASN A 540 2.76 11.85 -13.55
N ARG A 541 3.33 11.28 -14.62
CA ARG A 541 2.60 11.07 -15.89
C ARG A 541 1.46 10.04 -15.72
N TYR A 542 1.61 9.07 -14.82
CA TYR A 542 0.57 8.09 -14.48
C TYR A 542 -0.46 8.68 -13.50
N ILE A 543 0.03 9.40 -12.48
CA ILE A 543 -0.75 10.01 -11.40
C ILE A 543 -0.63 11.54 -11.49
N ASN A 544 -1.31 12.17 -12.45
CA ASN A 544 -1.25 13.62 -12.61
C ASN A 544 -2.27 14.32 -11.69
N PRO A 545 -1.86 15.26 -10.80
CA PRO A 545 -2.76 16.05 -9.96
C PRO A 545 -3.93 16.72 -10.70
N ALA A 546 -3.71 17.15 -11.95
CA ALA A 546 -4.75 17.74 -12.79
C ALA A 546 -5.86 16.76 -13.22
N ASN A 547 -5.69 15.45 -12.98
CA ASN A 547 -6.70 14.43 -13.16
C ASN A 547 -7.50 14.12 -11.88
N PHE A 548 -7.17 14.79 -10.78
CA PHE A 548 -7.85 14.67 -9.49
C PHE A 548 -8.28 16.05 -9.03
N PRO A 549 -9.27 16.65 -9.70
CA PRO A 549 -9.63 18.04 -9.46
C PRO A 549 -10.22 18.25 -8.07
N TYR A 550 -9.92 19.39 -7.44
CA TYR A 550 -10.64 19.74 -6.23
C TYR A 550 -12.11 20.08 -6.56
N PRO A 551 -13.06 19.62 -5.72
CA PRO A 551 -14.47 19.89 -5.97
C PRO A 551 -14.81 21.38 -5.90
N SER A 552 -15.83 21.79 -6.65
CA SER A 552 -16.31 23.18 -6.69
C SER A 552 -17.59 23.38 -5.87
N SER A 553 -18.43 22.34 -5.77
CA SER A 553 -19.75 22.38 -5.12
C SER A 553 -19.79 21.78 -3.71
N TYR A 554 -18.75 21.04 -3.30
CA TYR A 554 -18.69 20.38 -1.99
C TYR A 554 -17.27 20.39 -1.38
N HIS A 555 -17.14 20.09 -0.08
CA HIS A 555 -15.84 19.99 0.58
C HIS A 555 -15.15 18.66 0.29
N THR A 556 -13.86 18.70 -0.06
CA THR A 556 -13.05 17.51 -0.40
C THR A 556 -12.91 16.48 0.73
N ILE A 557 -13.16 16.85 2.00
CA ILE A 557 -13.10 15.98 3.18
C ILE A 557 -14.52 15.83 3.75
N THR A 558 -15.15 16.93 4.16
CA THR A 558 -16.47 16.95 4.83
C THR A 558 -17.62 17.21 3.84
N ARG A 559 -17.94 16.23 3.00
CA ARG A 559 -18.78 16.41 1.79
C ARG A 559 -20.22 16.86 1.99
N ASP A 560 -20.73 16.84 3.23
CA ASP A 560 -22.03 17.45 3.56
C ASP A 560 -21.97 18.99 3.48
N THR A 561 -20.76 19.57 3.53
CA THR A 561 -20.56 21.00 3.35
C THR A 561 -20.69 21.35 1.88
N THR A 562 -21.77 22.09 1.56
CA THR A 562 -22.08 22.59 0.22
C THR A 562 -21.50 23.99 0.01
N TYR A 563 -21.03 24.29 -1.19
CA TYR A 563 -20.55 25.61 -1.57
C TYR A 563 -21.38 26.21 -2.70
N VAL A 564 -22.17 27.24 -2.40
CA VAL A 564 -22.95 27.96 -3.43
C VAL A 564 -22.04 28.76 -4.36
N LYS A 565 -20.94 29.32 -3.83
CA LYS A 565 -19.93 30.06 -4.61
C LYS A 565 -18.69 29.19 -4.85
N PRO A 566 -18.36 28.83 -6.11
CA PRO A 566 -17.19 28.00 -6.43
C PRO A 566 -15.85 28.54 -5.92
N SER A 567 -15.69 29.87 -5.87
CA SER A 567 -14.47 30.51 -5.36
C SER A 567 -14.23 30.26 -3.87
N VAL A 568 -15.29 30.16 -3.07
CA VAL A 568 -15.21 29.79 -1.66
C VAL A 568 -14.81 28.33 -1.52
N GLY A 569 -15.45 27.45 -2.29
CA GLY A 569 -15.10 26.03 -2.33
C GLY A 569 -13.63 25.81 -2.71
N LYS A 570 -13.12 26.52 -3.72
CA LYS A 570 -11.71 26.52 -4.11
C LYS A 570 -10.79 26.86 -2.94
N SER A 571 -11.02 27.99 -2.27
CA SER A 571 -10.14 28.45 -1.18
C SER A 571 -10.11 27.45 -0.02
N ILE A 572 -11.27 26.92 0.39
CA ILE A 572 -11.35 25.96 1.51
C ILE A 572 -10.73 24.62 1.12
N ASN A 573 -11.06 24.09 -0.06
CA ASN A 573 -10.53 22.81 -0.51
C ASN A 573 -9.01 22.86 -0.70
N LEU A 574 -8.45 23.93 -1.27
CA LEU A 574 -7.00 24.10 -1.38
C LEU A 574 -6.34 24.15 0.00
N LYS A 575 -6.91 24.87 0.97
CA LYS A 575 -6.41 24.89 2.36
C LYS A 575 -6.45 23.51 3.01
N SER A 576 -7.46 22.69 2.71
CA SER A 576 -7.52 21.30 3.18
C SER A 576 -6.45 20.42 2.53
N LEU A 577 -6.20 20.57 1.23
CA LEU A 577 -5.14 19.84 0.54
C LEU A 577 -3.75 20.28 1.02
N GLU A 578 -3.57 21.56 1.32
CA GLU A 578 -2.35 22.08 1.94
C GLU A 578 -2.06 21.33 3.23
N LYS A 579 -3.03 21.19 4.12
CA LYS A 579 -2.84 20.41 5.35
C LYS A 579 -2.37 18.98 5.04
N ILE A 580 -3.05 18.28 4.14
CA ILE A 580 -2.75 16.88 3.81
C ILE A 580 -1.34 16.72 3.21
N TYR A 581 -0.97 17.58 2.27
CA TYR A 581 0.23 17.37 1.43
C TYR A 581 1.43 18.22 1.82
N LYS A 582 1.29 19.16 2.76
CA LYS A 582 2.35 20.13 3.11
C LYS A 582 3.72 19.50 3.30
N ASP A 583 3.82 18.50 4.17
CA ASP A 583 5.13 17.90 4.49
C ASP A 583 5.74 17.16 3.28
N LEU A 584 4.91 16.54 2.44
CA LEU A 584 5.39 15.90 1.22
C LEU A 584 5.80 16.93 0.15
N ILE A 585 5.09 18.05 0.03
CA ILE A 585 5.43 19.16 -0.87
C ILE A 585 6.73 19.82 -0.41
N ASP A 586 6.85 20.15 0.88
CA ASP A 586 8.03 20.74 1.48
C ASP A 586 9.25 19.81 1.36
N ALA A 587 9.03 18.49 1.31
CA ALA A 587 10.05 17.48 1.06
C ALA A 587 10.42 17.26 -0.42
N GLU A 588 9.76 17.97 -1.35
CA GLU A 588 9.84 17.76 -2.80
C GLU A 588 9.53 16.30 -3.19
N LEU A 589 8.55 15.71 -2.50
CA LEU A 589 8.06 14.35 -2.67
C LEU A 589 6.63 14.29 -3.22
N PHE A 590 5.97 15.44 -3.34
CA PHE A 590 4.66 15.58 -3.97
C PHE A 590 4.54 16.89 -4.74
N PRO A 591 3.75 16.96 -5.83
CA PRO A 591 3.56 18.19 -6.59
C PRO A 591 2.94 19.31 -5.76
N THR A 592 3.29 20.55 -6.07
CA THR A 592 2.74 21.75 -5.44
C THR A 592 1.24 21.91 -5.72
N LEU A 593 0.53 22.66 -4.87
CA LEU A 593 -0.93 22.76 -4.94
C LEU A 593 -1.48 23.44 -6.21
N ASP A 594 -0.65 24.23 -6.90
CA ASP A 594 -0.96 24.86 -8.19
C ASP A 594 -1.05 23.85 -9.35
N SER A 595 -0.57 22.61 -9.15
CA SER A 595 -0.75 21.51 -10.09
C SER A 595 -2.19 20.96 -10.11
N PHE A 596 -2.97 21.21 -9.06
CA PHE A 596 -4.38 20.82 -8.99
C PHE A 596 -5.27 21.84 -9.68
N VAL A 597 -6.27 21.36 -10.39
CA VAL A 597 -7.27 22.18 -11.09
C VAL A 597 -8.64 22.02 -10.45
N SER A 598 -9.55 22.98 -10.59
CA SER A 598 -10.91 22.78 -10.11
C SER A 598 -11.71 21.88 -11.03
N ALA A 599 -12.74 21.22 -10.49
CA ALA A 599 -13.68 20.46 -11.30
C ALA A 599 -14.35 21.37 -12.36
N ASN A 600 -14.72 22.60 -11.99
CA ASN A 600 -15.30 23.57 -12.92
C ASN A 600 -14.34 23.94 -14.06
N ASP A 601 -13.04 24.11 -13.80
CA ASP A 601 -12.07 24.44 -14.85
C ASP A 601 -11.96 23.30 -15.87
N ILE A 602 -11.99 22.04 -15.41
CA ILE A 602 -12.02 20.88 -16.31
C ILE A 602 -13.33 20.85 -17.10
N ILE A 603 -14.47 21.03 -16.43
CA ILE A 603 -15.80 21.00 -17.07
C ILE A 603 -15.91 22.10 -18.12
N GLU A 604 -15.53 23.34 -17.80
CA GLU A 604 -15.55 24.47 -18.73
C GLU A 604 -14.67 24.20 -19.95
N LYS A 605 -13.44 23.72 -19.71
CA LYS A 605 -12.47 23.44 -20.77
C LYS A 605 -12.96 22.43 -21.81
N TYR A 606 -13.69 21.39 -21.38
CA TYR A 606 -14.05 20.29 -22.27
C TYR A 606 -15.54 20.23 -22.64
N LEU A 607 -16.43 20.84 -21.85
CA LEU A 607 -17.87 20.80 -22.05
C LEU A 607 -18.52 22.18 -22.18
N GLY A 608 -17.79 23.27 -22.00
CA GLY A 608 -18.30 24.63 -22.07
C GLY A 608 -18.76 25.20 -20.71
N LYS A 609 -18.79 26.53 -20.64
CA LYS A 609 -19.06 27.30 -19.42
C LYS A 609 -20.48 27.08 -18.88
N GLU A 610 -21.44 26.82 -19.74
CA GLU A 610 -22.81 26.53 -19.34
C GLU A 610 -22.93 25.28 -18.47
N LYS A 611 -22.01 24.32 -18.61
CA LYS A 611 -21.99 23.08 -17.83
C LYS A 611 -21.39 23.24 -16.44
N THR A 612 -20.76 24.39 -16.14
CA THR A 612 -20.28 24.70 -14.78
C THR A 612 -21.39 25.28 -13.90
N ILE A 613 -22.54 25.65 -14.48
CA ILE A 613 -23.67 26.19 -13.73
C ILE A 613 -24.43 25.03 -13.09
N ASN A 614 -24.17 24.78 -11.81
CA ASN A 614 -24.83 23.72 -11.05
C ASN A 614 -26.25 24.17 -10.65
N PRO A 615 -27.32 23.57 -11.21
CA PRO A 615 -28.69 24.03 -10.98
C PRO A 615 -29.20 23.77 -9.55
N PHE A 616 -28.46 22.98 -8.77
CA PHE A 616 -28.76 22.63 -7.38
C PHE A 616 -28.12 23.58 -6.37
N LEU A 617 -27.31 24.53 -6.82
CA LEU A 617 -26.71 25.59 -5.99
C LEU A 617 -27.46 26.89 -6.27
N LYS A 618 -28.45 27.22 -5.43
CA LYS A 618 -29.20 28.48 -5.51
C LYS A 618 -28.91 29.37 -4.31
#